data_AF-A0A7W7CJY9-F1
#
_entry.id   AF-A0A7W7CJY9-F1
#
_cell.length_a   1.000
_cell.length_b   1.000
_cell.length_c   1.000
_cell.angle_alpha   90.00
_cell.angle_beta   90.00
_cell.angle_gamma   90.00
#
_symmetry.space_group_name_H-M   'P 1'
#
loop_
_entity.id
_entity.type
_entity.pdbx_description
1 polymer ?
#
loop_
_entity_poly.entity_id
_entity_poly.type
_entity_poly.pdbx_seq_one_letter_code
_entity_poly.pdbx_strand_id
1 'polypeptide(L)'
;MSIPTELGVLAEPANTPLGITNPPIDDLLEKVSSKYALVIYAAKRARQINDYYAQLGEGLLEYVGPLVEPGAREKPLSIAMREIHAGVLEHTEGE
;
A
#
# COMPACT_ATOMS: atom_id res chain seq x y z
N MET A 1 -6.06 22.37 47.87
CA MET A 1 -6.79 21.32 47.11
C MET A 1 -7.23 21.98 45.80
N SER A 2 -6.38 22.11 44.79
CA SER A 2 -5.61 21.09 44.04
C SER A 2 -6.51 20.23 43.16
N ILE A 3 -6.83 20.72 41.97
CA ILE A 3 -6.71 19.93 40.74
C ILE A 3 -6.27 20.89 39.62
N PRO A 4 -5.02 20.84 39.13
CA PRO A 4 -4.71 21.38 37.82
C PRO A 4 -5.20 20.39 36.77
N THR A 5 -6.08 20.82 35.88
CA THR A 5 -6.57 20.04 34.73
C THR A 5 -5.48 20.02 33.65
N GLU A 6 -4.37 19.35 33.95
CA GLU A 6 -3.36 18.92 32.99
C GLU A 6 -3.80 17.56 32.44
N LEU A 7 -4.44 17.56 31.27
CA LEU A 7 -4.41 16.48 30.29
C LEU A 7 -5.17 16.97 29.06
N GLY A 8 -4.48 17.78 28.26
CA GLY A 8 -4.82 17.94 26.86
C GLY A 8 -4.73 16.56 26.21
N VAL A 9 -5.87 15.88 26.14
CA VAL A 9 -6.07 14.79 25.19
C VAL A 9 -5.96 15.44 23.82
N LEU A 10 -4.76 15.37 23.24
CA LEU A 10 -4.60 15.41 21.80
C LEU A 10 -5.50 14.27 21.30
N ALA A 11 -6.68 14.63 20.81
CA ALA A 11 -7.56 13.70 20.14
C ALA A 11 -6.77 13.16 18.95
N GLU A 12 -6.14 11.99 19.12
CA GLU A 12 -5.76 11.19 17.98
C GLU A 12 -7.05 10.99 17.17
N PRO A 13 -7.08 11.29 15.86
CA PRO A 13 -8.27 10.99 15.08
C PRO A 13 -8.50 9.49 15.23
N ALA A 14 -9.63 9.12 15.84
CA ALA A 14 -9.99 7.75 16.23
C ALA A 14 -10.15 6.78 15.03
N ASN A 15 -9.68 7.17 13.85
CA ASN A 15 -9.87 6.47 12.60
C ASN A 15 -8.63 6.49 11.69
N THR A 16 -7.42 6.65 12.24
CA THR A 16 -6.19 6.39 11.46
C THR A 16 -6.15 4.89 11.12
N PRO A 17 -6.12 4.50 9.85
CA PRO A 17 -6.07 3.09 9.45
C PRO A 17 -4.76 2.45 9.94
N LEU A 18 -4.84 1.20 10.42
CA LEU A 18 -3.70 0.48 10.99
C LEU A 18 -3.60 -0.93 10.38
N GLY A 19 -2.37 -1.35 10.09
CA GLY A 19 -2.12 -2.68 9.52
C GLY A 19 -2.83 -2.87 8.18
N ILE A 20 -3.66 -3.92 8.07
CA ILE A 20 -4.33 -4.28 6.82
C ILE A 20 -5.36 -3.24 6.33
N THR A 21 -5.85 -2.37 7.21
CA THR A 21 -6.80 -1.31 6.82
C THR A 21 -6.12 -0.07 6.26
N ASN A 22 -4.78 -0.04 6.23
CA ASN A 22 -3.97 1.02 5.67
C ASN A 22 -3.31 0.55 4.36
N PRO A 23 -3.51 1.23 3.22
CA PRO A 23 -4.35 2.42 3.00
C PRO A 23 -5.86 2.15 3.09
N PRO A 24 -6.70 3.17 3.35
CA PRO A 24 -8.15 3.03 3.34
C PRO A 24 -8.67 2.47 2.02
N ILE A 25 -9.67 1.59 2.10
CA ILE A 25 -10.23 0.97 0.91
C ILE A 25 -10.95 1.97 0.00
N ASP A 26 -11.57 3.00 0.57
CA ASP A 26 -12.31 4.00 -0.20
C ASP A 26 -11.36 4.77 -1.13
N ASP A 27 -10.21 5.21 -0.63
CA ASP A 27 -9.16 5.89 -1.40
C ASP A 27 -8.60 4.99 -2.52
N LEU A 28 -8.50 3.68 -2.28
CA LEU A 28 -8.08 2.71 -3.30
C LEU A 28 -9.15 2.54 -4.39
N LEU A 29 -10.43 2.58 -4.04
CA LEU A 29 -11.53 2.43 -5.00
C LEU A 29 -11.69 3.65 -5.90
N GLU A 30 -11.16 4.82 -5.52
CA GLU A 30 -11.05 5.97 -6.43
C GLU A 30 -10.04 5.75 -7.56
N LYS A 31 -9.12 4.78 -7.44
CA LYS A 31 -8.06 4.50 -8.41
C LYS A 31 -8.44 3.45 -9.46
N VAL A 32 -9.58 2.80 -9.33
CA VAL A 32 -9.96 1.64 -10.17
C VAL A 32 -11.46 1.61 -10.47
N SER A 33 -11.87 0.84 -11.48
CA SER A 33 -13.28 0.74 -11.86
C SER A 33 -14.16 -0.03 -10.87
N SER A 34 -13.58 -0.98 -10.13
CA SER A 34 -14.34 -1.87 -9.23
C SER A 34 -13.45 -2.55 -8.19
N LYS A 35 -14.08 -3.14 -7.17
CA LYS A 35 -13.39 -4.00 -6.18
C LYS A 35 -12.64 -5.15 -6.83
N TYR A 36 -13.17 -5.72 -7.93
CA TYR A 36 -12.53 -6.81 -8.65
C TYR A 36 -11.30 -6.34 -9.42
N ALA A 37 -11.39 -5.16 -10.06
CA ALA A 37 -10.25 -4.53 -10.73
C ALA A 37 -9.11 -4.28 -9.73
N LEU A 38 -9.41 -3.77 -8.53
CA LEU A 38 -8.42 -3.57 -7.46
C LEU A 38 -7.66 -4.86 -7.14
N VAL A 39 -8.39 -5.97 -6.96
CA VAL A 39 -7.80 -7.27 -6.60
C VAL A 39 -6.81 -7.72 -7.67
N ILE A 40 -7.20 -7.67 -8.94
CA ILE A 40 -6.34 -8.09 -10.04
C ILE A 40 -5.13 -7.16 -10.18
N TYR A 41 -5.35 -5.85 -10.09
CA TYR A 41 -4.29 -4.86 -10.21
C TYR A 41 -3.23 -5.04 -9.12
N ALA A 42 -3.64 -5.05 -7.85
CA ALA A 42 -2.73 -5.24 -6.74
C ALA A 42 -2.05 -6.61 -6.77
N ALA A 43 -2.76 -7.68 -7.16
CA ALA A 43 -2.19 -9.02 -7.25
C ALA A 43 -1.12 -9.14 -8.34
N LYS A 44 -1.36 -8.59 -9.54
CA LYS A 44 -0.37 -8.57 -10.63
C LYS A 44 0.88 -7.80 -10.20
N ARG A 45 0.70 -6.61 -9.61
CA ARG A 45 1.82 -5.80 -9.13
C ARG A 45 2.59 -6.47 -8.00
N ALA A 46 1.92 -7.10 -7.04
CA ALA A 46 2.56 -7.82 -5.95
C ALA A 46 3.44 -8.98 -6.45
N ARG A 47 3.02 -9.68 -7.52
CA ARG A 47 3.85 -10.72 -8.17
C ARG A 47 5.10 -10.10 -8.79
N GLN A 48 4.96 -9.00 -9.53
CA GLN A 48 6.11 -8.28 -10.10
C GLN A 48 7.14 -7.88 -9.04
N ILE A 49 6.70 -7.35 -7.89
CA ILE A 49 7.58 -6.99 -6.77
C ILE A 49 8.25 -8.24 -6.17
N ASN A 50 7.50 -9.33 -6.02
CA ASN A 50 8.03 -10.57 -5.50
C ASN A 50 9.09 -11.18 -6.42
N ASP A 51 8.84 -11.16 -7.73
CA ASP A 51 9.74 -11.69 -8.75
C ASP A 51 11.01 -10.83 -8.86
N TYR A 52 10.88 -9.50 -8.70
CA TYR A 52 12.03 -8.59 -8.56
C TYR A 52 12.94 -9.02 -7.40
N TYR A 53 12.39 -9.28 -6.21
CA TYR A 53 13.20 -9.73 -5.07
C TYR A 53 13.81 -11.11 -5.26
N ALA A 54 13.15 -12.01 -5.99
CA ALA A 54 13.68 -13.33 -6.33
C ALA A 54 14.87 -13.23 -7.30
N GLN A 55 14.79 -12.35 -8.30
CA GLN A 55 15.83 -12.17 -9.32
C GLN A 55 16.98 -11.24 -8.89
N LEU A 56 16.83 -10.45 -7.82
CA LEU A 56 17.84 -9.49 -7.37
C LEU A 56 19.21 -10.14 -7.13
N GLY A 57 19.24 -11.40 -6.69
CA GLY A 57 20.47 -12.18 -6.51
C GLY A 57 21.07 -12.76 -7.80
N GLU A 58 20.27 -12.86 -8.87
CA GLU A 58 20.65 -13.47 -10.15
C GLU A 58 21.16 -12.43 -11.17
N GLY A 59 20.99 -11.13 -10.88
CA GLY A 59 21.48 -10.03 -11.73
C GLY A 59 20.66 -9.79 -12.99
N LEU A 60 19.53 -10.48 -13.15
CA LEU A 60 18.56 -10.29 -14.22
C LEU A 60 17.53 -9.24 -13.74
N LEU A 61 17.68 -7.98 -14.18
CA LEU A 61 16.78 -6.89 -13.79
C LEU A 61 15.57 -6.80 -14.75
N GLU A 62 14.80 -7.88 -14.87
CA GLU A 62 13.64 -7.93 -15.76
C GLU A 62 12.41 -7.23 -15.16
N TYR A 63 12.24 -7.33 -13.84
CA TYR A 63 11.10 -6.75 -13.13
C TYR A 63 11.45 -5.43 -12.45
N VAL A 64 10.46 -4.53 -12.40
CA VAL A 64 10.56 -3.25 -11.71
C VAL A 64 10.27 -3.45 -10.23
N GLY A 65 11.22 -3.08 -9.37
CA GLY A 65 11.10 -3.15 -7.92
C GLY A 65 10.08 -2.16 -7.34
N PRO A 66 10.01 -2.05 -6.00
CA PRO A 66 9.13 -1.10 -5.33
C PRO A 66 9.34 0.35 -5.78
N LEU A 67 8.24 1.07 -6.01
CA LEU A 67 8.20 2.49 -6.38
C LEU A 67 7.96 3.41 -5.18
N VAL A 68 7.55 2.83 -4.06
CA VAL A 68 7.47 3.51 -2.76
C VAL A 68 8.45 2.89 -1.80
N GLU A 69 8.90 3.66 -0.80
CA GLU A 69 9.82 3.16 0.21
C GLU A 69 9.17 1.99 0.99
N PRO A 70 9.76 0.77 0.93
CA PRO A 70 9.21 -0.40 1.58
C PRO A 70 9.52 -0.40 3.09
N GLY A 71 8.54 -0.78 3.90
CA GLY A 71 8.74 -0.99 5.33
C GLY A 71 9.57 -2.24 5.65
N ALA A 72 10.00 -2.37 6.89
CA ALA A 72 10.74 -3.55 7.36
C ALA A 72 9.90 -4.83 7.20
N ARG A 73 10.37 -5.77 6.36
CA ARG A 73 9.69 -7.04 6.06
C ARG A 73 8.24 -6.86 5.56
N GLU A 74 7.97 -5.74 4.90
CA GLU A 74 6.67 -5.48 4.30
C GLU A 74 6.36 -6.54 3.22
N LYS A 75 5.10 -7.00 3.18
CA LYS A 75 4.67 -7.99 2.18
C LYS A 75 4.50 -7.30 0.82
N PRO A 76 4.85 -7.95 -0.31
CA PRO A 76 4.72 -7.36 -1.64
C PRO A 76 3.31 -6.81 -1.94
N LEU A 77 2.26 -7.47 -1.44
CA LEU A 77 0.89 -7.00 -1.59
C LEU A 77 0.60 -5.68 -0.86
N SER A 78 1.19 -5.47 0.32
CA SER A 78 1.08 -4.22 1.07
C SER A 78 1.75 -3.06 0.32
N ILE A 79 2.95 -3.32 -0.23
CA ILE A 79 3.67 -2.35 -1.07
C ILE A 79 2.81 -1.99 -2.30
N ALA A 80 2.27 -2.99 -3.00
CA ALA A 80 1.41 -2.76 -4.17
C ALA A 80 0.18 -1.89 -3.84
N MET A 81 -0.49 -2.11 -2.72
CA MET A 81 -1.63 -1.27 -2.29
C MET A 81 -1.20 0.18 -2.03
N ARG A 82 -0.02 0.39 -1.41
CA ARG A 82 0.52 1.74 -1.18
C ARG A 82 0.92 2.45 -2.46
N GLU A 83 1.46 1.73 -3.44
CA GLU A 83 1.79 2.29 -4.76
C GLU A 83 0.54 2.71 -5.53
N ILE A 84 -0.52 1.88 -5.50
CA ILE A 84 -1.82 2.23 -6.10
C ILE A 84 -2.38 3.49 -5.43
N HIS A 85 -2.38 3.53 -4.10
CA HIS A 85 -2.81 4.71 -3.34
C HIS A 85 -2.00 5.98 -3.70
N ALA A 86 -0.67 5.84 -3.83
CA ALA A 86 0.23 6.94 -4.21
C ALA A 86 0.07 7.40 -5.68
N GLY A 87 -0.64 6.63 -6.52
CA GLY A 87 -0.86 6.96 -7.93
C GLY A 87 0.42 6.90 -8.79
N VAL A 88 1.37 6.03 -8.42
CA VAL A 88 2.66 5.86 -9.14
C VAL A 88 2.63 4.73 -10.17
N LEU A 89 1.46 4.16 -10.42
CA LEU A 89 1.24 3.04 -11.32
C LEU A 89 0.06 3.35 -12.25
N GLU A 90 0.14 2.82 -13.47
CA GLU A 90 -0.97 2.82 -14.43
C GLU A 90 -1.48 1.39 -14.64
N HIS A 91 -2.78 1.24 -14.89
CA HIS A 91 -3.40 -0.03 -15.25
C HIS A 91 -4.34 0.12 -16.44
N THR A 92 -4.38 -0.92 -17.27
CA THR A 92 -5.32 -1.04 -18.38
C THR A 92 -6.26 -2.20 -18.11
N GLU A 93 -7.56 -2.01 -18.39
CA GLU A 93 -8.60 -3.01 -18.21
C GLU A 93 -9.13 -3.49 -19.57
N GLY A 94 -9.33 -4.80 -19.74
CA GLY A 94 -9.96 -5.36 -20.94
C GLY A 94 -9.01 -5.70 -22.10
N GLU A 95 -7.70 -5.70 -21.88
CA GLU A 95 -6.69 -6.27 -22.79
C GLU A 95 -6.34 -7.73 -22.45
#